data_AF-A0A3B9UE40-F1
#
_entry.id   AF-A0A3B9UE40-F1
#
_cell.length_a   1.000
_cell.length_b   1.000
_cell.length_c   1.000
_cell.angle_alpha   90.00
_cell.angle_beta   90.00
_cell.angle_gamma   90.00
#
_symmetry.space_group_name_H-M   'P 1'
#
loop_
_entity.id
_entity.type
_entity.pdbx_description
1 polymer ?
#
loop_
_entity_poly.entity_id
_entity_poly.type
_entity_poly.pdbx_seq_one_letter_code
_entity_poly.pdbx_strand_id
1 'polypeptide(L)'
;MPYSWSALSTSWKLLLRRSTLVLALKVAGALAGYGFVYVALRRLGAGNYGYFELAFTVLSILAVVAKWGLDGLLLREIPALNASEGRTLTRQALWASLLGSLVLAGGLWLSAPWLASAYGGFAGLWRATAVVLPLWTLVQVWSEV
;
A
#
# COMPACT_ATOMS: atom_id res chain seq x y z
N MET A 1 25.41 33.12 21.07
CA MET A 1 26.31 32.02 20.67
C MET A 1 25.71 31.38 19.42
N PRO A 2 26.36 31.44 18.25
CA PRO A 2 25.78 30.87 17.04
C PRO A 2 26.01 29.35 17.09
N TYR A 3 24.93 28.58 17.18
CA TYR A 3 24.97 27.13 17.04
C TYR A 3 25.33 26.80 15.58
N SER A 4 26.62 26.71 15.28
CA SER A 4 27.09 26.25 13.98
C SER A 4 26.83 24.75 13.87
N TRP A 5 26.25 24.32 12.73
CA TRP A 5 25.97 22.91 12.38
C TRP A 5 27.15 21.94 12.55
N SER A 6 28.36 22.46 12.73
CA SER A 6 29.58 21.71 13.08
C SER A 6 29.54 21.07 14.47
N ALA A 7 28.80 21.61 15.45
CA ALA A 7 28.78 21.15 16.84
C ALA A 7 27.93 19.87 17.10
N LEU A 8 27.18 19.41 16.11
CA LEU A 8 26.37 18.19 16.22
C LEU A 8 27.24 16.93 16.14
N SER A 9 26.99 15.97 17.04
CA SER A 9 27.65 14.66 17.00
C SER A 9 27.35 13.92 15.69
N THR A 10 28.26 13.04 15.27
CA THR A 10 28.18 12.31 13.99
C THR A 10 26.86 11.55 13.83
N SER A 11 26.32 11.03 14.93
CA SER A 11 25.02 10.34 14.98
C SER A 11 23.85 11.25 14.61
N TRP A 12 23.81 12.48 15.11
CA TRP A 12 22.76 13.46 14.79
C TRP A 12 22.80 13.88 13.32
N LYS A 13 24.00 14.06 12.74
CA LYS A 13 24.16 14.38 11.32
C LYS A 13 23.67 13.23 10.43
N LEU A 14 23.94 11.98 10.82
CA LEU A 14 23.45 10.78 10.12
C LEU A 14 21.93 10.64 10.20
N LEU A 15 21.33 10.86 11.38
CA LEU A 15 19.88 10.83 11.56
C LEU A 15 19.21 11.90 10.71
N LEU A 16 19.65 13.15 10.80
CA LEU A 16 19.11 14.26 9.99
C LEU A 16 19.20 13.94 8.50
N ARG A 17 20.34 13.45 8.01
CA ARG A 17 20.48 13.11 6.58
C ARG A 17 19.51 12.02 6.13
N ARG A 18 19.36 10.93 6.90
CA ARG A 18 18.44 9.83 6.57
C ARG A 18 16.98 10.26 6.68
N SER A 19 16.61 10.96 7.74
CA SER A 19 15.25 11.45 7.95
C SER A 19 14.82 12.47 6.90
N THR A 20 15.72 13.38 6.49
CA THR A 20 15.41 14.39 5.46
C THR A 20 15.18 13.73 4.10
N LEU A 21 15.94 12.69 3.77
CA LEU A 21 15.74 11.90 2.55
C LEU A 21 14.38 11.21 2.55
N VAL A 22 14.01 10.55 3.65
CA VAL A 22 12.69 9.90 3.81
C VAL A 22 11.56 10.93 3.72
N LEU A 23 11.74 12.11 4.31
CA LEU A 23 10.78 13.20 4.23
C LEU A 23 10.62 13.70 2.79
N ALA A 24 11.72 13.93 2.07
CA ALA A 24 11.69 14.37 0.68
C ALA A 24 10.97 13.35 -0.22
N LEU A 25 11.21 12.05 -0.01
CA LEU A 25 10.49 10.98 -0.72
C LEU A 25 8.98 10.99 -0.40
N LYS A 26 8.59 11.21 0.86
CA LYS A 26 7.17 11.33 1.24
C LYS A 26 6.50 12.52 0.56
N VAL A 27 7.16 13.68 0.52
CA VAL A 27 6.65 14.88 -0.14
C VAL A 27 6.51 14.64 -1.65
N ALA A 28 7.53 14.05 -2.29
CA ALA A 28 7.48 13.71 -3.70
C ALA A 28 6.34 12.72 -4.02
N GLY A 29 6.14 11.70 -3.18
CA GLY A 29 5.04 10.76 -3.30
C GLY A 29 3.66 11.43 -3.16
N ALA A 30 3.51 12.34 -2.20
CA ALA A 30 2.27 13.10 -2.01
C ALA A 30 1.96 14.01 -3.22
N LEU A 31 2.98 14.69 -3.76
CA LEU A 31 2.84 15.51 -4.96
C LEU A 31 2.48 14.67 -6.19
N ALA A 32 3.10 13.49 -6.34
CA ALA A 32 2.77 12.55 -7.41
C ALA A 32 1.32 12.05 -7.30
N GLY A 33 0.85 11.77 -6.08
CA GLY A 33 -0.56 11.42 -5.82
C GLY A 33 -1.51 12.53 -6.25
N TYR A 34 -1.21 13.78 -5.91
CA TYR A 34 -2.02 14.93 -6.31
C TYR A 34 -2.02 15.13 -7.84
N GLY A 35 -0.87 14.97 -8.48
CA GLY A 35 -0.73 14.98 -9.93
C GLY A 35 -1.56 13.89 -10.61
N PHE A 36 -1.56 12.68 -10.04
CA PHE A 36 -2.40 11.58 -10.51
C PHE A 36 -3.89 11.92 -10.43
N VAL A 37 -4.36 12.44 -9.30
CA VAL A 37 -5.77 12.86 -9.12
C VAL A 37 -6.15 13.92 -10.14
N TYR A 38 -5.31 14.92 -10.35
CA TYR A 38 -5.55 15.98 -11.33
C TYR A 38 -5.69 15.43 -12.77
N VAL A 39 -4.78 14.54 -13.18
CA VAL A 39 -4.83 13.90 -14.50
C VAL A 39 -6.05 12.98 -14.63
N ALA A 40 -6.37 12.22 -13.58
CA ALA A 40 -7.51 11.32 -13.54
C ALA A 40 -8.83 12.09 -13.67
N LEU A 41 -9.00 13.19 -12.93
CA LEU A 41 -10.16 14.08 -13.05
C LEU A 41 -10.32 14.65 -14.46
N ARG A 42 -9.22 15.06 -15.11
CA ARG A 42 -9.23 15.56 -16.49
C ARG A 42 -9.59 14.49 -17.52
N ARG A 43 -9.15 13.25 -17.32
CA ARG A 43 -9.34 12.14 -18.28
C ARG A 43 -10.67 11.42 -18.12
N LEU A 44 -11.09 11.18 -16.87
CA LEU A 44 -12.26 10.36 -16.53
C LEU A 44 -13.51 11.20 -16.30
N GLY A 45 -13.35 12.49 -15.95
CA GLY A 45 -14.44 13.35 -15.49
C GLY A 45 -14.83 13.07 -14.04
N ALA A 46 -15.52 14.02 -13.41
CA ALA A 46 -15.82 13.99 -11.97
C ALA A 46 -16.66 12.76 -11.56
N GLY A 47 -17.63 12.33 -12.38
CA GLY A 47 -18.47 11.17 -12.08
C GLY A 47 -17.71 9.85 -12.07
N ASN A 48 -16.87 9.59 -13.08
CA ASN A 48 -16.11 8.33 -13.17
C ASN A 48 -14.95 8.26 -12.18
N TYR A 49 -14.37 9.41 -11.82
CA TYR A 49 -13.35 9.48 -10.78
C TYR A 49 -13.92 9.06 -9.41
N GLY A 50 -15.17 9.43 -9.09
CA GLY A 50 -15.84 8.98 -7.87
C GLY A 50 -16.00 7.45 -7.79
N TYR A 51 -16.36 6.79 -8.90
CA TYR A 51 -16.42 5.32 -8.93
C TYR A 51 -15.04 4.68 -8.79
N PHE A 52 -14.00 5.31 -9.35
CA PHE A 52 -12.61 4.86 -9.15
C PHE A 52 -12.19 4.96 -7.69
N GLU A 53 -12.43 6.08 -7.01
CA GLU A 53 -12.11 6.24 -5.58
C GLU A 53 -12.85 5.24 -4.71
N LEU A 54 -14.11 4.95 -5.04
CA LEU A 54 -14.91 3.96 -4.32
C LEU A 54 -14.30 2.56 -4.46
N ALA A 55 -13.95 2.15 -5.68
CA ALA A 55 -13.26 0.88 -5.89
C ALA A 55 -11.87 0.83 -5.26
N PHE A 56 -11.12 1.94 -5.27
CA PHE A 56 -9.83 2.05 -4.60
C PHE A 56 -9.95 1.94 -3.08
N THR A 57 -11.04 2.45 -2.51
CA THR A 57 -11.34 2.31 -1.08
C THR A 57 -11.64 0.85 -0.73
N VAL A 58 -12.48 0.18 -1.53
CA VAL A 58 -12.76 -1.26 -1.35
C VAL A 58 -11.49 -2.10 -1.51
N LEU A 59 -10.66 -1.80 -2.51
CA LEU A 59 -9.35 -2.41 -2.70
C LEU A 59 -8.50 -2.27 -1.43
N SER A 60 -8.44 -1.07 -0.86
CA SER A 60 -7.64 -0.78 0.33
C SER A 60 -8.12 -1.55 1.56
N ILE A 61 -9.44 -1.61 1.79
CA ILE A 61 -10.02 -2.38 2.89
C ILE A 61 -9.73 -3.87 2.74
N LEU A 62 -10.00 -4.42 1.56
CA LEU A 62 -9.75 -5.84 1.32
C LEU A 62 -8.27 -6.18 1.38
N ALA A 63 -7.39 -5.27 0.99
CA ALA A 63 -5.96 -5.47 1.12
C ALA A 63 -5.55 -5.61 2.60
N VAL A 64 -6.08 -4.78 3.49
CA VAL A 64 -5.83 -4.91 4.94
C VAL A 64 -6.33 -6.26 5.47
N VAL A 65 -7.53 -6.69 5.05
CA VAL A 65 -8.08 -8.00 5.45
C VAL A 65 -7.24 -9.15 4.90
N ALA A 66 -6.77 -9.05 3.66
CA ALA A 66 -5.97 -10.08 2.98
C ALA A 66 -4.66 -10.40 3.68
N LYS A 67 -4.09 -9.44 4.42
CA LYS A 67 -2.82 -9.60 5.11
C LYS A 67 -2.96 -10.21 6.50
N TRP A 68 -4.17 -10.35 7.04
CA TRP A 68 -4.43 -10.97 8.35
C TRP A 68 -3.65 -10.34 9.53
N GLY A 69 -3.21 -9.08 9.41
CA GLY A 69 -2.39 -8.43 10.43
C GLY A 69 -0.94 -8.93 10.53
N LEU A 70 -0.47 -9.71 9.54
CA LEU A 70 0.91 -10.22 9.48
C LEU A 70 1.95 -9.09 9.48
N ASP A 71 1.59 -7.92 8.97
CA ASP A 71 2.38 -6.68 8.93
C ASP A 71 2.92 -6.29 10.31
N GLY A 72 2.04 -6.30 11.31
CA GLY A 72 2.41 -5.97 12.69
C GLY A 72 3.28 -7.05 13.33
N LEU A 73 3.10 -8.30 12.92
CA LEU A 73 3.91 -9.43 13.39
C LEU A 73 5.32 -9.39 12.78
N LEU A 74 5.44 -9.13 11.47
CA LEU A 74 6.72 -8.98 10.78
C LEU A 74 7.56 -7.86 11.39
N LEU A 75 6.96 -6.68 11.60
CA LEU A 75 7.66 -5.53 12.19
C LEU A 75 8.18 -5.79 13.61
N ARG A 76 7.51 -6.68 14.37
CA ARG A 76 7.90 -7.00 15.75
C ARG A 76 8.93 -8.13 15.82
N GLU A 77 8.79 -9.16 14.99
CA GLU A 77 9.59 -10.38 15.06
C GLU A 77 10.90 -10.28 14.25
N ILE A 78 10.90 -9.57 13.11
CA ILE A 78 12.10 -9.44 12.24
C ILE A 78 13.32 -8.86 12.99
N PRO A 79 13.20 -7.80 13.82
CA PRO A 79 14.35 -7.24 14.54
C PRO A 79 14.99 -8.20 15.55
N ALA A 80 14.25 -9.22 15.99
CA ALA A 80 14.69 -10.19 17.01
C ALA A 80 15.24 -11.49 16.41
N LEU A 81 15.04 -11.72 15.11
CA LEU A 81 15.40 -12.98 14.43
C LEU A 81 16.73 -12.85 13.66
N ASN A 82 17.38 -14.00 13.43
CA ASN A 82 18.55 -14.07 12.57
C ASN A 82 18.17 -13.85 11.09
N ALA A 83 19.11 -13.40 10.27
CA ALA A 83 18.87 -13.05 8.86
C ALA A 83 18.26 -14.20 8.01
N SER A 84 18.54 -15.46 8.33
CA SER A 84 17.95 -16.64 7.68
C SER A 84 16.50 -16.88 8.10
N GLU A 85 16.21 -16.73 9.40
CA GLU A 85 14.87 -16.95 9.99
C GLU A 85 13.91 -15.83 9.59
N GLY A 86 14.39 -14.58 9.54
CA GLY A 86 13.63 -13.43 9.05
C GLY A 86 13.22 -13.58 7.58
N ARG A 87 14.08 -14.15 6.72
CA ARG A 87 13.75 -14.45 5.32
C ARG A 87 12.65 -15.52 5.21
N THR A 88 12.69 -16.56 6.04
CA THR A 88 11.65 -17.60 6.02
C THR A 88 10.30 -17.08 6.51
N LEU A 89 10.29 -16.27 7.58
CA LEU A 89 9.08 -15.64 8.11
C LEU A 89 8.45 -14.70 7.08
N THR A 90 9.28 -13.87 6.43
CA THR A 90 8.86 -12.99 5.33
C THR A 90 8.23 -13.77 4.19
N ARG A 91 8.87 -14.87 3.76
CA ARG A 91 8.36 -15.71 2.68
C ARG A 91 7.02 -16.35 3.04
N GLN A 92 6.85 -16.80 4.28
CA GLN A 92 5.58 -17.34 4.77
C GLN A 92 4.49 -16.27 4.79
N ALA A 93 4.79 -15.06 5.26
CA ALA A 93 3.85 -13.95 5.29
C ALA A 93 3.42 -13.51 3.87
N LEU A 94 4.36 -13.48 2.92
CA LEU A 94 4.06 -13.22 1.51
C LEU A 94 3.15 -14.30 0.91
N TRP A 95 3.38 -15.58 1.18
CA TRP A 95 2.51 -16.64 0.69
C TRP A 95 1.12 -16.62 1.36
N ALA A 96 1.05 -16.37 2.66
CA ALA A 96 -0.21 -16.28 3.39
C ALA A 96 -1.07 -15.11 2.89
N SER A 97 -0.46 -13.93 2.72
CA SER A 97 -1.14 -12.75 2.16
C SER A 97 -1.51 -12.92 0.69
N LEU A 98 -0.70 -13.63 -0.11
CA LEU A 98 -1.05 -13.99 -1.48
C LEU A 98 -2.29 -14.89 -1.54
N LEU A 99 -2.35 -15.93 -0.70
CA LEU A 99 -3.51 -16.82 -0.66
C LEU A 99 -4.76 -16.09 -0.15
N GLY A 100 -4.62 -15.29 0.91
CA GLY A 100 -5.72 -14.47 1.43
C GLY A 100 -6.26 -13.47 0.39
N SER A 101 -5.36 -12.81 -0.33
CA SER A 101 -5.72 -11.86 -1.39
C SER A 101 -6.34 -12.55 -2.60
N LEU A 102 -5.88 -13.73 -3.01
CA LEU A 102 -6.50 -14.50 -4.10
C LEU A 102 -7.94 -14.94 -3.76
N VAL A 103 -8.18 -15.38 -2.53
CA VAL A 103 -9.53 -15.76 -2.07
C VAL A 103 -10.45 -14.54 -2.09
N LEU A 104 -10.00 -13.40 -1.56
CA LEU A 104 -10.78 -12.16 -1.55
C LEU A 104 -10.98 -11.60 -2.96
N ALA A 105 -9.99 -11.71 -3.84
CA ALA A 105 -10.09 -11.34 -5.25
C ALA A 105 -11.15 -12.17 -5.98
N GLY A 106 -11.18 -13.49 -5.74
CA GLY A 106 -12.23 -14.37 -6.26
C GLY A 106 -13.62 -13.97 -5.77
N GLY A 107 -13.74 -13.66 -4.47
CA GLY A 107 -14.99 -13.15 -3.89
C GLY A 107 -15.44 -11.81 -4.49
N LEU A 108 -14.51 -10.88 -4.71
CA LEU A 108 -14.79 -9.60 -5.36
C LEU A 108 -15.20 -9.80 -6.83
N TRP A 109 -14.57 -10.74 -7.54
CA TRP A 109 -14.88 -11.01 -8.95
C TRP A 109 -16.31 -11.52 -9.13
N LEU A 110 -16.76 -12.44 -8.26
CA LEU A 110 -18.12 -12.98 -8.29
C LEU A 110 -19.17 -11.95 -7.87
N SER A 111 -18.83 -11.07 -6.93
CA SER A 111 -19.72 -10.00 -6.44
C SER A 111 -19.68 -8.72 -7.30
N ALA A 112 -18.77 -8.62 -8.29
CA ALA A 112 -18.64 -7.49 -9.19
C ALA A 112 -19.96 -7.02 -9.86
N PRO A 113 -20.83 -7.88 -10.42
CA PRO A 113 -22.09 -7.43 -11.01
C PRO A 113 -23.06 -6.88 -9.95
N TRP A 114 -23.07 -7.46 -8.74
CA TRP A 114 -23.90 -6.98 -7.64
C TRP A 114 -23.40 -5.61 -7.13
N LEU A 115 -22.08 -5.46 -6.95
CA LEU A 115 -21.44 -4.20 -6.56
C LEU A 115 -21.71 -3.07 -7.56
N ALA A 116 -21.66 -3.37 -8.86
CA ALA A 116 -21.99 -2.42 -9.91
C ALA A 116 -23.45 -1.95 -9.84
N SER A 117 -24.39 -2.84 -9.46
CA SER A 117 -25.80 -2.47 -9.28
C SER A 117 -26.09 -1.69 -7.99
N ALA A 118 -25.34 -1.95 -6.91
CA ALA A 118 -25.57 -1.34 -5.60
C ALA A 118 -24.89 0.03 -5.43
N TYR A 119 -23.62 0.16 -5.85
CA TYR A 119 -22.81 1.37 -5.66
C TYR A 119 -22.64 2.20 -6.93
N GLY A 120 -23.09 1.68 -8.07
CA GLY A 120 -22.86 2.28 -9.38
C GLY A 120 -21.46 1.99 -9.95
N GLY A 121 -21.25 2.42 -11.19
CA GLY A 121 -20.04 2.16 -11.97
C GLY A 121 -20.22 1.01 -12.99
N PHE A 122 -19.11 0.59 -13.59
CA PHE A 122 -19.10 -0.45 -14.63
C PHE A 122 -18.49 -1.75 -14.09
N ALA A 123 -19.05 -2.90 -14.45
CA ALA A 123 -18.56 -4.20 -13.98
C ALA A 123 -17.06 -4.46 -14.30
N GLY A 124 -16.54 -3.83 -15.37
CA GLY A 124 -15.12 -3.88 -15.72
C GLY A 124 -14.21 -3.26 -14.66
N LEU A 125 -14.65 -2.22 -13.96
CA LEU A 125 -13.88 -1.54 -12.91
C LEU A 125 -13.71 -2.47 -11.70
N TRP A 126 -14.79 -3.09 -11.23
CA TRP A 126 -14.77 -4.05 -10.13
C TRP A 126 -13.94 -5.31 -10.44
N ARG A 127 -14.00 -5.80 -11.69
CA ARG A 127 -13.14 -6.90 -12.14
C ARG A 127 -11.67 -6.49 -12.19
N ALA A 128 -11.35 -5.28 -12.67
CA ALA A 128 -9.99 -4.76 -12.65
C ALA A 128 -9.46 -4.67 -11.20
N THR A 129 -10.27 -4.19 -10.27
CA THR A 129 -9.93 -4.15 -8.84
C THR A 129 -9.63 -5.55 -8.28
N ALA A 130 -10.40 -6.57 -8.66
CA ALA A 130 -10.14 -7.95 -8.25
C ALA A 130 -8.78 -8.46 -8.73
N VAL A 131 -8.37 -8.14 -9.97
CA VAL A 131 -7.05 -8.54 -10.51
C VAL A 131 -5.91 -7.78 -9.85
N VAL A 132 -6.13 -6.50 -9.55
CA VAL A 132 -5.10 -5.64 -8.95
C VAL A 132 -4.88 -6.00 -7.48
N LEU A 133 -5.89 -6.54 -6.80
CA LEU A 133 -5.84 -6.82 -5.36
C LEU A 133 -4.67 -7.70 -4.90
N PRO A 134 -4.38 -8.87 -5.51
CA PRO A 134 -3.23 -9.69 -5.13
C PRO A 134 -1.88 -8.97 -5.33
N LEU A 135 -1.74 -8.23 -6.42
CA LEU A 135 -0.53 -7.45 -6.70
C LEU A 135 -0.35 -6.32 -5.69
N TRP A 136 -1.43 -5.61 -5.37
CA TRP A 136 -1.43 -4.51 -4.42
C TRP A 136 -1.07 -4.98 -3.00
N THR A 137 -1.64 -6.11 -2.57
CA THR A 137 -1.33 -6.68 -1.24
C THR A 137 0.12 -7.12 -1.12
N LEU A 138 0.68 -7.72 -2.17
CA LEU A 138 2.09 -8.14 -2.18
C LEU A 138 3.03 -6.94 -2.07
N VAL A 139 2.77 -5.86 -2.81
CA VAL A 139 3.58 -4.65 -2.74
C VAL A 139 3.56 -4.06 -1.34
N GLN A 140 2.39 -4.05 -0.69
CA GLN A 140 2.28 -3.54 0.67
C GLN A 140 3.04 -4.44 1.68
N VAL A 141 2.89 -5.76 1.63
CA VAL A 141 3.64 -6.68 2.54
C VAL A 141 5.14 -6.58 2.30
N TRP A 142 5.58 -6.45 1.04
CA TRP A 142 7.00 -6.28 0.74
C TRP A 142 7.57 -4.96 1.27
N SER A 143 6.76 -3.89 1.36
CA SER A 143 7.20 -2.60 1.89
C SER A 143 7.47 -2.58 3.40
N GLU A 144 7.06 -3.63 4.11
CA GLU A 144 7.18 -3.74 5.58
C GLU A 144 8.39 -4.57 6.02
N VAL A 145 9.11 -5.18 5.06
CA VAL A 145 10.32 -6.00 5.27
C VAL A 145 11.56 -5.17 5.01
#